data_AF-A0A1S8LQM8-F1
#
_entry.id   AF-A0A1S8LQM8-F1
#
_cell.length_a   1.000
_cell.length_b   1.000
_cell.length_c   1.000
_cell.angle_alpha   90.00
_cell.angle_beta   90.00
_cell.angle_gamma   90.00
#
_symmetry.space_group_name_H-M   'P 1'
#
loop_
_entity.id
_entity.type
_entity.pdbx_description
1 polymer ?
#
loop_
_entity_poly.entity_id
_entity_poly.type
_entity_poly.pdbx_seq_one_letter_code
_entity_poly.pdbx_strand_id
1 'polypeptide(L)' 'MHNHTYLQERIDKLSMLYMEHHYDIKSMPIDEFVKTFDKISNEIINFLNYSK' A
#
# COMPACT_ATOMS: atom_id res chain seq x y z
N MET A 1 19.69 1.34 7.35
CA MET A 1 19.05 2.02 6.20
C MET A 1 18.32 0.94 5.42
N HIS A 2 16.98 0.97 5.43
CA HIS A 2 16.20 -0.06 4.73
C HIS A 2 16.36 0.17 3.22
N ASN A 3 16.94 -0.81 2.52
CA ASN A 3 16.92 -0.86 1.06
C ASN A 3 15.47 -1.15 0.63
N HIS A 4 14.61 -0.13 0.62
CA HIS A 4 13.36 -0.23 -0.12
C HIS A 4 13.77 -0.48 -1.58
N THR A 5 13.39 -1.63 -2.11
CA THR A 5 13.60 -1.87 -3.54
C THR A 5 12.81 -0.81 -4.30
N TYR A 6 13.30 -0.33 -5.44
CA TYR A 6 12.59 0.65 -6.27
C TYR A 6 11.13 0.23 -6.56
N LEU A 7 10.89 -1.08 -6.65
CA LEU A 7 9.55 -1.64 -6.77
C LEU A 7 8.71 -1.41 -5.50
N GLN A 8 9.26 -1.69 -4.31
CA GLN A 8 8.60 -1.43 -3.04
C GLN A 8 8.15 0.03 -2.93
N GLU A 9 9.03 0.99 -3.23
CA GLU A 9 8.68 2.43 -3.16
C GLU A 9 7.53 2.80 -4.10
N ARG A 10 7.44 2.16 -5.26
CA ARG A 10 6.34 2.38 -6.21
C ARG A 10 5.03 1.79 -5.70
N ILE A 11 5.10 0.62 -5.07
CA ILE A 11 3.94 -0.04 -4.47
C ILE A 11 3.45 0.80 -3.29
N ASP A 12 4.34 1.25 -2.41
CA ASP A 12 4.00 2.10 -1.27
C ASP A 12 3.25 3.37 -1.72
N LYS A 13 3.74 4.04 -2.79
CA LYS A 13 3.08 5.22 -3.37
C LYS A 13 1.70 4.92 -3.97
N LEU A 14 1.56 3.78 -4.64
CA LEU A 14 0.28 3.36 -5.21
C LEU A 14 -0.74 3.05 -4.11
N SER A 15 -0.32 2.33 -3.07
CA SER A 15 -1.15 2.03 -1.90
C SER A 15 -1.60 3.31 -1.21
N MET A 16 -0.69 4.27 -1.01
CA MET A 16 -1.03 5.56 -0.39
C MET A 16 -2.04 6.34 -1.24
N LEU A 17 -1.81 6.44 -2.55
CA LEU A 17 -2.72 7.14 -3.47
C LEU A 17 -4.12 6.50 -3.48
N TYR A 18 -4.18 5.17 -3.50
CA TYR A 18 -5.46 4.45 -3.43
C TYR A 18 -6.18 4.76 -2.11
N MET A 19 -5.47 4.75 -0.99
CA MET A 19 -6.06 5.09 0.30
C MET A 19 -6.57 6.53 0.35
N GLU A 20 -5.86 7.49 -0.23
CA GLU A 20 -6.26 8.91 -0.25
C GLU A 20 -7.58 9.13 -1.00
N HIS A 21 -7.86 8.31 -2.02
CA HIS A 21 -9.07 8.43 -2.82
C HIS A 21 -10.25 7.60 -2.31
N HIS A 22 -9.99 6.52 -1.57
CA HIS A 22 -11.02 5.53 -1.23
C HIS A 22 -11.33 5.42 0.27
N TYR A 23 -10.51 6.03 1.14
CA TYR A 23 -10.69 5.97 2.59
C TYR A 23 -10.60 7.36 3.22
N ASP A 24 -11.31 7.55 4.33
CA ASP A 24 -11.09 8.71 5.19
C ASP A 24 -9.89 8.48 6.11
N ILE A 25 -8.69 8.69 5.57
CA ILE A 25 -7.43 8.48 6.29
C ILE A 25 -7.34 9.37 7.55
N LYS A 26 -7.95 10.57 7.53
CA LYS A 26 -7.83 11.54 8.63
C LYS A 26 -8.55 11.09 9.89
N SER A 27 -9.64 10.34 9.73
CA SER A 27 -10.43 9.80 10.84
C SER A 27 -10.15 8.32 11.12
N MET A 28 -9.32 7.67 10.31
CA MET A 28 -8.94 6.27 10.48
C MET A 28 -7.96 6.09 11.65
N PRO A 29 -8.20 5.12 12.57
CA PRO A 29 -7.22 4.73 13.57
C PRO A 29 -5.92 4.25 12.93
N ILE A 30 -4.78 4.59 13.54
CA ILE A 30 -3.45 4.25 12.98
C ILE A 30 -3.31 2.73 12.75
N ASP A 31 -3.80 1.89 13.67
CA ASP A 31 -3.73 0.44 13.52
C ASP A 31 -4.54 -0.08 12.32
N GLU A 32 -5.66 0.57 12.02
CA GLU A 32 -6.49 0.24 10.86
C GLU A 32 -5.85 0.75 9.57
N PHE A 33 -5.22 1.92 9.62
CA PHE A 33 -4.43 2.46 8.52
C PHE A 33 -3.32 1.48 8.12
N VAL A 34 -2.49 1.04 9.07
CA VAL A 34 -1.37 0.12 8.79
C VAL A 34 -1.88 -1.20 8.21
N LYS A 35 -2.93 -1.80 8.80
CA LYS A 35 -3.51 -3.05 8.29
C LYS A 35 -4.07 -2.90 6.88
N THR A 36 -4.76 -1.79 6.61
CA THR A 36 -5.35 -1.50 5.30
C THR A 36 -4.26 -1.27 4.26
N PHE A 37 -3.23 -0.49 4.61
CA PHE A 37 -2.09 -0.21 3.76
C PHE A 37 -1.34 -1.50 3.38
N ASP A 38 -1.01 -2.34 4.38
CA ASP A 38 -0.31 -3.61 4.15
C ASP A 38 -1.15 -4.55 3.29
N LYS A 39 -2.46 -4.60 3.51
CA LYS A 39 -3.38 -5.39 2.68
C LYS A 39 -3.33 -4.94 1.22
N ILE A 40 -3.49 -3.64 0.95
CA ILE A 40 -3.48 -3.08 -0.41
C ILE A 40 -2.12 -3.31 -1.08
N SER A 41 -1.02 -3.05 -0.38
CA SER A 41 0.34 -3.28 -0.88
C SER A 41 0.54 -4.74 -1.28
N ASN A 42 0.08 -5.69 -0.46
CA ASN A 42 0.14 -7.12 -0.77
C ASN A 42 -0.76 -7.51 -1.95
N GLU A 43 -1.96 -6.94 -2.07
CA GLU A 43 -2.84 -7.17 -3.23
C GLU A 43 -2.19 -6.69 -4.53
N ILE A 44 -1.53 -5.52 -4.52
CA ILE A 44 -0.78 -5.00 -5.67
C ILE A 44 0.40 -5.92 -6.02
N ILE A 45 1.20 -6.35 -5.03
CA ILE A 45 2.32 -7.29 -5.24
C ILE A 45 1.80 -8.58 -5.87
N ASN A 46 0.74 -9.15 -5.30
CA ASN A 46 0.16 -10.39 -5.79
C ASN A 46 -0.32 -10.22 -7.24
N PHE A 47 -1.05 -9.15 -7.55
CA PHE A 47 -1.51 -8.85 -8.91
C PHE A 47 -0.35 -8.78 -9.91
N LEU A 48 0.75 -8.10 -9.55
CA LEU A 48 1.94 -7.98 -10.41
C LEU A 48 2.66 -9.33 -10.61
N ASN A 49 2.66 -10.19 -9.59
CA ASN A 49 3.26 -11.52 -9.67
C ASN A 49 2.41 -12.49 -10.50
N TYR A 50 1.08 -12.40 -10.43
CA TYR A 50 0.16 -13.20 -11.27
C TYR A 50 0.13 -12.72 -12.73
N SER A 51 0.56 -11.50 -13.01
CA SER A 51 0.60 -10.93 -14.36
C SER A 51 1.88 -11.27 -15.14
N LYS A 52 2.78 -12.08 -14.55
CA LYS A 52 3.98 -12.63 -15.20
C LYS A 52 3.75 -14.04 -15.70
#